data_AF-A0A2G3LCY3-F1
#
_entry.id   AF-A0A2G3LCY3-F1
#
_cell.length_a   1.000
_cell.length_b   1.000
_cell.length_c   1.000
_cell.angle_alpha   90.00
_cell.angle_beta   90.00
_cell.angle_gamma   90.00
#
_symmetry.space_group_name_H-M   'P 1'
#
loop_
_entity.id
_entity.type
_entity.pdbx_description
1 polymer ?
#
loop_
_entity_poly.entity_id
_entity_poly.type
_entity_poly.pdbx_seq_one_letter_code
_entity_poly.pdbx_strand_id
1 'polypeptide(L)'
;MMMALLYVEREWQASDTRKFGIGNISLANGTEYGQHSTHKSGLEVDIRPLRKDGLPIPVHWYNKEYDQAATAKLIALFRAHANVRRVLFNDTGIPFVTPFKNHDHHFHLELRA
;
A
#
# COMPACT_ATOMS: atom_id res chain seq x y z
N MET A 1 4.89 -4.77 -11.17
CA MET A 1 4.91 -3.83 -10.03
C MET A 1 5.35 -2.42 -10.40
N MET A 2 6.57 -2.20 -10.91
CA MET A 2 7.11 -0.84 -11.12
C MET A 2 6.20 0.09 -11.93
N MET A 3 5.70 -0.38 -13.08
CA MET A 3 4.76 0.41 -13.90
C MET A 3 3.47 0.77 -13.17
N ALA A 4 2.94 -0.14 -12.33
CA ALA A 4 1.74 0.13 -11.54
C ALA A 4 1.99 1.23 -10.51
N LEU A 5 3.14 1.18 -9.80
CA LEU A 5 3.52 2.20 -8.84
C LEU A 5 3.68 3.58 -9.49
N LEU A 6 4.40 3.65 -10.62
CA LEU A 6 4.62 4.92 -11.34
C LEU A 6 3.32 5.49 -11.91
N TYR A 7 2.46 4.64 -12.46
CA TYR A 7 1.15 5.07 -12.97
C TYR A 7 0.26 5.58 -11.84
N VAL A 8 0.14 4.82 -10.75
CA VAL A 8 -0.72 5.21 -9.62
C VAL A 8 -0.20 6.48 -8.94
N GLU A 9 1.12 6.65 -8.78
CA GLU A 9 1.69 7.89 -8.27
C GLU A 9 1.36 9.09 -9.18
N ARG A 10 1.41 8.91 -10.51
CA ARG A 10 1.00 9.98 -11.44
C ARG A 10 -0.47 10.36 -11.26
N GLU A 11 -1.38 9.40 -11.19
CA GLU A 11 -2.81 9.67 -10.98
C GLU A 11 -3.09 10.25 -9.60
N TRP A 12 -2.36 9.79 -8.57
CA TRP A 12 -2.45 10.32 -7.22
C TRP A 12 -2.07 11.80 -7.19
N GLN A 13 -0.90 12.17 -7.75
CA GLN A 13 -0.41 13.55 -7.79
C GLN A 13 -1.30 14.51 -8.59
N ALA A 14 -2.14 14.01 -9.50
CA ALA A 14 -3.13 14.83 -10.19
C ALA A 14 -4.24 15.33 -9.25
N SER A 15 -4.37 14.77 -8.04
CA SER A 15 -5.51 15.01 -7.14
C SER A 15 -5.15 15.19 -5.67
N ASP A 16 -3.90 14.94 -5.29
CA ASP A 16 -3.40 15.12 -3.93
C ASP A 16 -1.89 15.41 -4.00
N THR A 17 -1.43 16.45 -3.29
CA THR A 17 -0.02 16.89 -3.34
C THR A 17 0.89 16.10 -2.39
N ARG A 18 0.32 15.29 -1.49
CA ARG A 18 1.09 14.45 -0.57
C ARG A 18 1.72 13.29 -1.34
N LYS A 19 2.84 12.76 -0.87
CA LYS A 19 3.40 11.49 -1.39
C LYS A 19 3.00 10.34 -0.49
N PHE A 20 2.75 9.16 -1.06
CA PHE A 20 2.66 7.94 -0.26
C PHE A 20 4.01 7.22 -0.17
N GLY A 21 4.22 6.50 0.93
CA GLY A 21 5.48 5.80 1.17
C GLY A 21 5.45 4.39 0.58
N ILE A 22 6.47 4.03 -0.20
CA ILE A 22 6.67 2.67 -0.71
C ILE A 22 7.59 1.92 0.27
N GLY A 23 7.11 0.78 0.76
CA GLY A 23 7.81 -0.14 1.64
C GLY A 23 8.50 -1.25 0.87
N ASN A 24 8.44 -2.47 1.39
CA ASN A 24 9.14 -3.58 0.78
C ASN A 24 8.42 -4.10 -0.48
N ILE A 25 9.18 -4.50 -1.49
CA ILE A 25 8.67 -5.14 -2.73
C ILE A 25 9.17 -6.58 -2.82
N SER A 26 10.45 -6.75 -3.13
CA SER A 26 11.16 -8.03 -3.12
C SER A 26 12.66 -7.72 -3.09
N LEU A 27 13.46 -8.62 -2.52
CA LEU A 27 14.90 -8.57 -2.74
C LEU A 27 15.23 -9.04 -4.16
N ALA A 28 16.43 -8.67 -4.62
CA ALA A 28 16.98 -9.21 -5.86
C ALA A 28 16.95 -10.74 -5.83
N ASN A 29 16.58 -11.35 -6.95
CA ASN A 29 16.43 -12.81 -7.10
C ASN A 29 15.37 -13.46 -6.20
N GLY A 30 14.48 -12.68 -5.58
CA GLY A 30 13.37 -13.21 -4.77
C GLY A 30 13.82 -13.89 -3.47
N THR A 31 14.99 -13.52 -2.95
CA THR A 31 15.50 -14.07 -1.69
C THR A 31 14.60 -13.68 -0.52
N GLU A 32 14.36 -14.64 0.38
CA GLU A 32 13.59 -14.43 1.60
C GLU A 32 14.31 -13.49 2.56
N TYR A 33 13.56 -12.66 3.28
CA TYR A 33 14.12 -11.76 4.28
C TYR A 33 13.18 -11.51 5.45
N GLY A 34 13.74 -11.55 6.65
CA GLY A 34 13.05 -11.22 7.89
C GLY A 34 11.80 -12.08 8.12
N GLN A 35 10.69 -11.42 8.45
CA GLN A 35 9.40 -12.08 8.75
C GLN A 35 8.42 -12.09 7.56
N HIS A 36 8.84 -11.65 6.37
CA HIS A 36 7.99 -11.65 5.19
C HIS A 36 8.16 -12.96 4.44
N SER A 37 7.25 -13.91 4.68
CA SER A 37 7.26 -15.21 3.99
C SER A 37 6.90 -15.09 2.50
N THR A 38 6.28 -13.97 2.11
CA THR A 38 5.98 -13.60 0.71
C THR A 38 6.99 -12.55 0.19
N HIS A 39 6.67 -11.72 -0.82
CA HIS A 39 7.60 -10.73 -1.39
C HIS A 39 8.81 -11.32 -2.14
N LYS A 40 8.56 -12.38 -2.92
CA LYS A 40 9.63 -13.06 -3.69
C LYS A 40 9.52 -12.86 -5.20
N SER A 41 8.33 -12.53 -5.69
CA SER A 41 8.01 -12.50 -7.13
C SER A 41 8.19 -11.13 -7.79
N GLY A 42 8.39 -10.08 -7.00
CA GLY A 42 8.30 -8.70 -7.48
C GLY A 42 6.87 -8.24 -7.80
N LEU A 43 5.84 -9.00 -7.41
CA LEU A 43 4.42 -8.67 -7.62
C LEU A 43 3.69 -8.22 -6.34
N GLU A 44 4.43 -8.10 -5.23
CA GLU A 44 3.90 -7.71 -3.93
C GLU A 44 4.60 -6.43 -3.45
N VAL A 45 3.88 -5.55 -2.76
CA VAL A 45 4.44 -4.32 -2.20
C VAL A 45 3.71 -3.90 -0.93
N ASP A 46 4.46 -3.44 0.07
CA ASP A 46 3.89 -2.75 1.24
C ASP A 46 3.83 -1.25 0.98
N ILE A 47 2.71 -0.62 1.30
CA ILE A 47 2.52 0.82 1.09
C ILE A 47 2.04 1.46 2.39
N ARG A 48 2.63 2.61 2.73
CA ARG A 48 2.26 3.38 3.92
C ARG A 48 0.86 4.00 3.75
N PRO A 49 -0.01 3.92 4.76
CA PRO A 49 -1.26 4.66 4.76
C PRO A 49 -0.97 6.16 4.84
N LEU A 50 -1.92 6.98 4.39
CA LEU A 50 -1.73 8.42 4.33
C LEU A 50 -1.91 9.04 5.70
N ARG A 51 -1.12 10.09 5.94
CA ARG A 51 -1.29 11.00 7.09
C ARG A 51 -1.96 12.29 6.64
N LYS A 52 -2.78 12.86 7.52
CA LYS A 52 -3.42 14.17 7.35
C LYS A 52 -2.38 15.28 7.20
N ASP A 53 -1.30 15.21 7.97
CA ASP A 53 -0.21 16.17 7.96
C ASP A 53 0.79 15.99 6.80
N GLY A 54 0.65 14.92 6.00
CA GLY A 54 1.51 14.62 4.86
C GLY A 54 2.97 14.30 5.23
N LEU A 55 3.30 14.11 6.50
CA LEU A 55 4.68 13.83 6.92
C LEU A 55 5.11 12.42 6.47
N PRO A 56 6.37 12.24 6.02
CA PRO A 56 6.88 10.95 5.55
C PRO A 56 7.33 10.05 6.72
N ILE A 57 6.45 9.84 7.70
CA ILE A 57 6.71 9.00 8.89
C ILE A 57 5.62 7.94 9.08
N PRO A 58 5.87 6.85 9.82
CA PRO A 58 4.87 5.81 10.06
C PRO A 58 3.57 6.33 10.69
N VAL A 59 2.45 5.66 10.39
CA VAL A 59 1.14 5.88 11.01
C VAL A 59 0.40 4.55 11.09
N HIS A 60 -0.31 4.31 12.19
CA HIS A 60 -1.26 3.21 12.33
C HIS A 60 -2.67 3.72 12.02
N TRP A 61 -3.54 2.86 11.49
CA TRP A 61 -4.91 3.25 11.10
C TRP A 61 -5.76 3.80 12.27
N TYR A 62 -5.42 3.44 13.52
CA TYR A 62 -6.10 3.98 14.70
C TYR A 62 -5.46 5.27 15.25
N ASN A 63 -4.44 5.83 14.60
CA ASN A 63 -3.84 7.09 15.03
C ASN A 63 -4.68 8.29 14.55
N LYS A 64 -4.70 9.37 15.34
CA LYS A 64 -5.40 10.62 14.99
C LYS A 64 -4.97 11.19 13.63
N GLU A 65 -3.67 11.09 13.33
CA GLU A 65 -3.07 11.64 12.12
C GLU A 65 -3.32 10.79 10.87
N TYR A 66 -3.91 9.59 11.00
CA TYR A 66 -4.28 8.76 9.86
C TYR A 66 -5.41 9.40 9.04
N ASP A 67 -5.23 9.40 7.72
CA ASP A 67 -6.23 9.84 6.76
C ASP A 67 -6.85 8.61 6.07
N GLN A 68 -7.97 8.16 6.62
CA GLN A 68 -8.73 7.02 6.10
C GLN A 68 -9.25 7.27 4.68
N ALA A 69 -9.78 8.46 4.40
CA ALA A 69 -10.36 8.78 3.10
C ALA A 69 -9.29 8.79 2.01
N ALA A 70 -8.14 9.40 2.28
CA ALA A 70 -7.01 9.41 1.36
C ALA A 70 -6.44 8.00 1.12
N THR A 71 -6.34 7.19 2.17
CA THR A 71 -5.88 5.80 2.06
C THR A 71 -6.86 4.95 1.24
N ALA A 72 -8.16 5.10 1.47
CA ALA A 72 -9.19 4.43 0.68
C ALA A 72 -9.13 4.82 -0.80
N LYS A 73 -8.94 6.12 -1.08
CA LYS A 73 -8.76 6.63 -2.45
C LYS A 73 -7.51 6.05 -3.11
N LEU A 74 -6.39 5.99 -2.41
CA LEU A 74 -5.16 5.40 -2.93
C LEU A 74 -5.34 3.91 -3.25
N ILE A 75 -5.97 3.13 -2.35
CA ILE A 75 -6.29 1.72 -2.60
C ILE A 75 -7.22 1.57 -3.82
N ALA A 76 -8.20 2.45 -3.96
CA ALA A 76 -9.10 2.46 -5.12
C ALA A 76 -8.33 2.73 -6.44
N LEU A 77 -7.36 3.66 -6.45
CA LEU A 77 -6.52 3.91 -7.62
C LEU A 77 -5.71 2.66 -8.03
N PHE A 78 -5.10 1.97 -7.06
CA PHE A 78 -4.43 0.70 -7.35
C PHE A 78 -5.38 -0.32 -7.96
N ARG A 79 -6.59 -0.48 -7.39
CA ARG A 79 -7.58 -1.43 -7.93
C ARG A 79 -8.11 -1.05 -9.31
N ALA A 80 -8.20 0.24 -9.61
CA ALA A 80 -8.68 0.73 -10.90
C ALA A 80 -7.63 0.60 -12.01
N HIS A 81 -6.35 0.70 -11.67
CA HIS A 81 -5.27 0.83 -12.66
C HIS A 81 -4.24 -0.29 -12.65
N ALA A 82 -4.29 -1.19 -11.67
CA ALA A 82 -3.44 -2.37 -11.59
C ALA A 82 -4.27 -3.64 -11.50
N ASN A 83 -3.70 -4.76 -11.97
CA ASN A 83 -4.35 -6.08 -11.90
C ASN A 83 -4.26 -6.65 -10.47
N VAL A 84 -4.91 -5.99 -9.52
CA VAL A 84 -4.83 -6.30 -8.09
C VAL A 84 -5.49 -7.65 -7.80
N ARG A 85 -4.72 -8.54 -7.19
CA ARG A 85 -5.20 -9.82 -6.67
C ARG A 85 -5.79 -9.65 -5.28
N ARG A 86 -5.08 -8.95 -4.38
CA ARG A 86 -5.45 -8.81 -2.97
C ARG A 86 -4.84 -7.56 -2.33
N VAL A 87 -5.54 -7.05 -1.31
CA VAL A 87 -5.06 -5.99 -0.42
C VAL A 87 -5.20 -6.50 1.02
N LEU A 88 -4.11 -6.58 1.77
CA LEU A 88 -4.15 -6.88 3.21
C LEU A 88 -3.99 -5.59 4.00
N PHE A 89 -4.96 -5.26 4.85
CA PHE A 89 -4.94 -4.08 5.71
C PHE A 89 -5.98 -4.21 6.82
N ASN A 90 -5.67 -3.71 8.01
CA ASN A 90 -6.53 -3.91 9.19
C ASN A 90 -7.63 -2.85 9.37
N ASP A 91 -7.59 -1.75 8.63
CA ASP A 91 -8.69 -0.78 8.62
C ASP A 91 -9.90 -1.33 7.84
N THR A 92 -10.78 -2.04 8.53
CA THR A 92 -12.00 -2.64 7.95
C THR A 92 -13.04 -1.62 7.50
N GLY A 93 -12.84 -0.32 7.77
CA GLY A 93 -13.66 0.75 7.21
C GLY A 93 -13.40 1.01 5.73
N ILE A 94 -12.29 0.49 5.17
CA ILE A 94 -11.94 0.64 3.76
C ILE A 94 -12.45 -0.56 2.94
N PRO A 95 -13.14 -0.35 1.81
CA PRO A 95 -13.53 -1.43 0.91
C PRO A 95 -12.36 -2.24 0.36
N PHE A 96 -12.61 -3.52 0.07
CA PHE A 96 -11.69 -4.45 -0.61
C PHE A 96 -10.41 -4.83 0.14
N VAL A 97 -10.28 -4.48 1.42
CA VAL A 97 -9.18 -4.94 2.26
C VAL A 97 -9.54 -6.25 2.96
N THR A 98 -8.53 -7.05 3.26
CA THR A 98 -8.65 -8.25 4.10
C THR A 98 -7.74 -8.07 5.31
N PRO A 99 -8.25 -8.10 6.55
CA PRO A 99 -7.41 -7.99 7.74
C PRO A 99 -6.40 -9.13 7.81
N PHE A 100 -5.18 -8.80 8.26
CA PHE A 100 -4.11 -9.78 8.46
C PHE A 100 -3.18 -9.31 9.58
N LYS A 101 -2.61 -10.26 10.30
CA LYS A 101 -1.72 -9.97 11.44
C LYS A 101 -0.61 -8.99 11.01
N ASN A 102 -0.34 -7.99 11.84
CA ASN A 102 0.70 -6.95 11.66
C ASN A 102 0.46 -5.93 10.52
N HIS A 103 -0.73 -5.86 9.93
CA HIS A 103 -1.05 -4.90 8.85
C HIS A 103 -1.77 -3.64 9.33
N ASP A 104 -1.35 -3.10 10.48
CA ASP A 104 -1.96 -1.90 11.08
C ASP A 104 -1.35 -0.58 10.58
N HIS A 105 -0.14 -0.62 10.02
CA HIS A 105 0.67 0.56 9.65
C HIS A 105 1.17 0.56 8.20
N HIS A 106 0.65 -0.35 7.39
CA HIS A 106 0.88 -0.50 5.96
C HIS A 106 -0.22 -1.38 5.38
N PHE A 107 -0.60 -1.16 4.13
CA PHE A 107 -1.35 -2.15 3.38
C PHE A 107 -0.42 -2.91 2.45
N HIS A 108 -0.56 -4.22 2.42
CA HIS A 108 0.14 -5.10 1.50
C HIS A 108 -0.70 -5.27 0.24
N LEU A 109 -0.09 -5.02 -0.92
CA LEU A 109 -0.73 -5.11 -2.24
C LEU A 109 -0.10 -6.24 -3.04
N GLU A 110 -0.91 -7.19 -3.49
CA GLU A 110 -0.51 -8.30 -4.35
C GLU A 110 -1.13 -8.12 -5.74
N LEU A 111 -0.33 -8.19 -6.80
CA LEU A 111 -0.78 -8.19 -8.19
C LEU A 111 -0.94 -9.62 -8.71
N ARG A 112 -1.82 -9.81 -9.70
CA ARG A 112 -1.86 -11.04 -10.50
C ARG A 112 -0.65 -11.09 -11.43
N ALA A 113 -0.13 -12.29 -11.64
CA ALA A 113 0.83 -12.58 -12.71
C ALA A 113 0.19 -12.48 -14.08
#